data_AF-A0A316B6H9-F1
#
_entry.id   AF-A0A316B6H9-F1
#
_cell.length_a   1.000
_cell.length_b   1.000
_cell.length_c   1.000
_cell.angle_alpha   90.00
_cell.angle_beta   90.00
_cell.angle_gamma   90.00
#
_symmetry.space_group_name_H-M   'P 1'
#
loop_
_entity.id
_entity.type
_entity.pdbx_description
1 polymer ?
#
loop_
_entity_poly.entity_id
_entity_poly.type
_entity_poly.pdbx_seq_one_letter_code
_entity_poly.pdbx_strand_id
1 'polypeptide(L)'
;MALRRIRSLKEIDPETARSLVANYVGDEHPVESRVHATAIQMQKGRFDTYGVCLEINSSGRLTSGLHYVQAIVESNATVKIWVAKNREVG
;
A
#
# COMPACT_ATOMS: atom_id res chain seq x y z
N MET A 1 -18.05 -17.97 5.84
CA MET A 1 -18.28 -16.51 5.69
C MET A 1 -17.61 -16.05 4.41
N ALA A 2 -18.33 -15.33 3.52
CA ALA A 2 -17.79 -14.88 2.24
C ALA A 2 -17.14 -13.50 2.41
N LEU A 3 -15.84 -13.37 2.13
CA LEU A 3 -15.13 -12.08 2.14
C LEU A 3 -15.46 -11.32 0.86
N ARG A 4 -16.15 -10.17 0.96
CA ARG A 4 -16.36 -9.30 -0.21
C ARG A 4 -15.18 -8.34 -0.33
N ARG A 5 -14.33 -8.56 -1.34
CA ARG A 5 -13.16 -7.73 -1.60
C ARG A 5 -13.56 -6.53 -2.47
N ILE A 6 -13.56 -5.33 -1.90
CA ILE A 6 -13.80 -4.08 -2.64
C ILE A 6 -12.43 -3.52 -3.02
N ARG A 7 -12.18 -3.33 -4.32
CA ARG A 7 -10.99 -2.65 -4.82
C ARG A 7 -11.36 -1.23 -5.21
N SER A 8 -10.59 -0.25 -4.73
CA SER A 8 -10.78 1.15 -5.07
C SER A 8 -9.42 1.80 -5.26
N LEU A 9 -9.28 2.62 -6.31
CA LEU A 9 -8.10 3.43 -6.51
C LEU A 9 -8.12 4.58 -5.51
N LYS A 10 -7.04 4.72 -4.74
CA LYS A 10 -6.91 5.77 -3.72
C LYS A 10 -5.59 6.51 -3.88
N GLU A 11 -5.62 7.81 -3.58
CA GLU A 11 -4.42 8.59 -3.38
C GLU A 11 -3.92 8.36 -1.95
N ILE A 12 -2.66 7.95 -1.83
CA ILE A 12 -1.99 7.73 -0.57
C ILE A 12 -0.84 8.72 -0.50
N ASP A 13 -0.96 9.65 0.45
CA ASP A 13 0.10 10.59 0.80
C ASP A 13 1.12 9.95 1.78
N PRO A 14 2.29 10.58 1.97
CA PRO A 14 3.32 10.04 2.85
C PRO A 14 2.89 9.88 4.32
N GLU A 15 1.99 10.71 4.85
CA GLU A 15 1.53 10.62 6.25
C GLU A 15 0.59 9.43 6.44
N THR A 16 -0.34 9.24 5.49
CA THR A 16 -1.18 8.04 5.43
C THR A 16 -0.32 6.79 5.28
N ALA A 17 0.72 6.83 4.44
CA ALA A 17 1.64 5.72 4.26
C ALA A 17 2.39 5.38 5.55
N ARG A 18 2.93 6.36 6.27
CA ARG A 18 3.56 6.14 7.59
C ARG A 18 2.60 5.48 8.57
N SER A 19 1.35 5.94 8.60
CA SER A 19 0.31 5.35 9.45
C SER A 19 0.01 3.89 9.09
N LEU A 20 0.02 3.55 7.80
CA LEU A 20 -0.19 2.18 7.32
C LEU A 20 1.00 1.26 7.65
N VAL A 21 2.24 1.76 7.58
CA VAL A 21 3.44 1.01 8.02
C VAL A 21 3.36 0.72 9.52
N ALA A 22 3.00 1.71 10.34
CA ALA A 22 2.88 1.54 11.80
C ALA A 22 1.77 0.55 12.20
N ASN A 23 0.75 0.39 11.37
CA ASN A 23 -0.37 -0.54 11.57
C ASN A 23 -0.26 -1.81 10.73
N TYR A 24 0.95 -2.16 10.28
CA TYR A 24 1.17 -3.38 9.51
C TYR A 24 0.99 -4.63 10.37
N VAL A 25 0.25 -5.61 9.86
CA VAL A 25 -0.02 -6.89 10.55
C VAL A 25 0.21 -8.11 9.65
N GLY A 26 0.85 -7.92 8.49
CA GLY A 26 1.25 -9.02 7.63
C GLY A 26 2.65 -9.56 7.97
N ASP A 27 3.18 -10.41 7.10
CA ASP A 27 4.48 -11.11 7.25
C ASP A 27 5.46 -10.79 6.09
N GLU A 28 5.18 -9.74 5.32
CA GLU A 28 6.07 -9.30 4.25
C GLU A 28 7.34 -8.66 4.82
N HIS A 29 8.47 -9.11 4.31
CA HIS A 29 9.77 -8.52 4.55
C HIS A 29 10.26 -7.83 3.27
N PRO A 30 9.94 -6.54 3.08
CA PRO A 30 10.36 -5.79 1.91
C PRO A 30 11.88 -5.67 1.83
N VAL A 31 12.41 -5.85 0.62
CA VAL A 31 13.85 -5.72 0.35
C VAL A 31 14.16 -4.24 0.11
N GLU A 32 14.97 -3.63 0.98
CA GLU A 32 15.26 -2.18 0.96
C GLU A 32 15.68 -1.65 -0.41
N SER A 33 16.54 -2.38 -1.14
CA SER A 33 16.99 -1.97 -2.47
C SER A 33 15.85 -1.85 -3.49
N ARG A 34 14.82 -2.71 -3.38
CA ARG A 34 13.62 -2.62 -4.21
C ARG A 34 12.75 -1.45 -3.78
N VAL A 35 12.62 -1.21 -2.47
CA VAL A 35 11.83 -0.10 -1.91
C VAL A 35 12.39 1.21 -2.45
N HIS A 36 13.70 1.40 -2.33
CA HIS A 36 14.41 2.57 -2.87
C HIS A 36 14.23 2.73 -4.38
N ALA A 37 14.41 1.66 -5.16
CA ALA A 37 14.19 1.70 -6.61
C ALA A 37 12.75 2.09 -6.98
N THR A 38 11.78 1.61 -6.20
CA THR A 38 10.35 1.95 -6.39
C THR A 38 10.08 3.40 -6.00
N ALA A 39 10.66 3.87 -4.89
CA ALA A 39 10.54 5.26 -4.43
C ALA A 39 11.05 6.25 -5.49
N ILE A 40 12.18 5.95 -6.15
CA ILE A 40 12.70 6.74 -7.28
C ILE A 40 11.69 6.80 -8.44
N GLN A 41 11.02 5.69 -8.77
CA GLN A 41 10.01 5.68 -9.83
C GLN A 41 8.78 6.52 -9.45
N MET A 42 8.36 6.47 -8.18
CA MET A 42 7.26 7.29 -7.65
C MET A 42 7.60 8.79 -7.72
N GLN A 43 8.81 9.19 -7.30
CA GLN A 43 9.28 10.58 -7.41
C GLN A 43 9.30 11.09 -8.86
N LYS A 44 9.63 10.21 -9.81
CA LYS A 44 9.63 10.55 -11.24
C LYS A 44 8.24 10.53 -11.89
N GLY A 45 7.18 10.20 -11.14
CA GLY A 45 5.82 10.04 -11.67
C GLY A 45 5.66 8.87 -12.64
N ARG A 46 6.57 7.89 -12.59
CA ARG A 46 6.59 6.71 -13.49
C ARG A 46 6.12 5.42 -12.82
N PHE A 47 5.53 5.54 -11.63
CA PHE A 47 5.03 4.39 -10.91
C PHE A 47 3.78 3.82 -11.60
N ASP A 48 3.88 2.57 -12.07
CA ASP A 48 2.75 1.86 -12.68
C ASP A 48 1.84 1.29 -11.58
N THR A 49 0.57 1.70 -11.64
CA THR A 49 -0.46 1.36 -10.67
C THR A 49 -1.25 0.10 -11.06
N TYR A 50 -1.13 -0.37 -12.31
CA TYR A 50 -1.97 -1.46 -12.84
C TYR A 50 -1.66 -2.84 -12.25
N GLY A 51 -0.44 -3.06 -11.74
CA GLY A 51 -0.01 -4.32 -11.13
C GLY A 51 0.01 -4.32 -9.61
N VAL A 52 -0.31 -3.20 -8.97
CA VAL A 52 -0.06 -2.99 -7.54
C VAL A 52 -1.36 -2.81 -6.77
N CYS A 53 -1.55 -3.62 -5.72
CA CYS A 53 -2.70 -3.52 -4.83
C CYS A 53 -2.26 -3.63 -3.37
N LEU A 54 -2.62 -2.63 -2.56
CA LEU A 54 -2.55 -2.71 -1.10
C LEU A 54 -3.73 -3.52 -0.59
N GLU A 55 -3.52 -4.33 0.43
CA GLU A 55 -4.62 -5.03 1.11
C GLU A 55 -4.76 -4.53 2.54
N ILE A 56 -5.98 -4.18 2.90
CA ILE A 56 -6.34 -3.66 4.22
C ILE A 56 -7.46 -4.53 4.78
N ASN A 57 -7.34 -4.90 6.06
CA ASN A 57 -8.37 -5.68 6.75
C ASN A 57 -9.59 -4.83 7.14
N SER A 58 -10.59 -5.47 7.77
CA SER A 58 -11.82 -4.83 8.23
C SER A 58 -11.55 -3.67 9.19
N SER A 59 -10.52 -3.81 10.03
CA SER A 59 -10.04 -2.83 11.03
C SER A 59 -9.18 -1.71 10.47
N GLY A 60 -8.91 -1.67 9.16
CA GLY A 60 -8.10 -0.60 8.56
C GLY A 60 -6.59 -0.83 8.63
N ARG A 61 -6.13 -2.02 9.03
CA ARG A 61 -4.71 -2.38 9.12
C ARG A 61 -4.20 -2.96 7.81
N LEU A 62 -2.95 -2.62 7.45
CA LEU A 62 -2.30 -3.10 6.25
C LEU A 62 -1.90 -4.58 6.44
N THR A 63 -2.33 -5.44 5.53
CA THR A 63 -2.02 -6.88 5.53
C THR A 63 -1.09 -7.29 4.40
N SER A 64 -1.06 -6.52 3.30
CA SER A 64 -0.23 -6.79 2.12
C SER A 64 0.12 -5.50 1.38
N GLY A 65 1.28 -5.45 0.73
CA GLY A 65 1.78 -4.30 0.00
C GLY A 65 2.70 -3.40 0.81
N LEU A 66 3.31 -3.89 1.90
CA LEU A 66 4.22 -3.11 2.76
C LEU A 66 5.35 -2.44 1.97
N HIS A 67 5.91 -3.16 1.00
CA HIS A 67 6.92 -2.66 0.06
C HIS A 67 6.54 -1.33 -0.59
N TYR A 68 5.31 -1.23 -1.10
CA TYR A 68 4.85 -0.04 -1.81
C TYR A 68 4.57 1.11 -0.84
N VAL A 69 4.04 0.81 0.34
CA VAL A 69 3.79 1.82 1.36
C VAL A 69 5.11 2.42 1.87
N GLN A 70 6.12 1.59 2.11
CA GLN A 70 7.46 2.08 2.45
C GLN A 70 8.07 2.92 1.32
N ALA A 71 7.89 2.50 0.06
CA ALA A 71 8.36 3.28 -1.09
C ALA A 71 7.66 4.64 -1.19
N ILE A 72 6.37 4.74 -0.84
CA ILE A 72 5.65 6.01 -0.77
C ILE A 72 6.24 6.90 0.33
N VAL A 73 6.48 6.35 1.53
CA VAL A 73 7.12 7.09 2.63
C VAL A 73 8.49 7.62 2.25
N GLU A 74 9.32 6.78 1.62
CA GLU A 74 10.67 7.14 1.19
C GLU A 74 10.67 8.13 0.02
N SER A 75 9.75 7.97 -0.93
CA SER A 75 9.61 8.87 -2.07
C SER A 75 9.14 10.27 -1.66
N ASN A 76 8.43 10.38 -0.53
CA ASN A 76 7.72 11.57 -0.08
C ASN A 76 6.76 12.14 -1.15
N ALA A 77 6.22 11.27 -2.02
CA ALA A 77 5.29 11.63 -3.09
C ALA A 77 3.90 11.05 -2.80
N THR A 78 2.86 11.77 -3.21
CA THR A 78 1.49 11.23 -3.20
C THR A 78 1.27 10.36 -4.42
N VAL A 79 0.81 9.12 -4.21
CA VAL A 79 0.69 8.11 -5.28
C VAL A 79 -0.73 7.56 -5.32
N LYS A 80 -1.28 7.39 -6.53
CA LYS A 80 -2.52 6.64 -6.76
C LYS A 80 -2.21 5.14 -6.74
N ILE A 81 -2.91 4.36 -5.95
CA ILE A 81 -2.67 2.91 -5.82
C ILE A 81 -3.99 2.19 -5.54
N TRP A 82 -4.14 0.96 -6.04
CA TRP A 82 -5.33 0.18 -5.74
C TRP A 82 -5.30 -0.27 -4.29
N VAL A 83 -6.42 -0.12 -3.60
CA VAL A 83 -6.60 -0.58 -2.23
C VAL A 83 -7.75 -1.58 -2.21
N ALA A 84 -7.47 -2.81 -1.82
CA ALA A 84 -8.44 -3.85 -1.55
C ALA A 84 -8.78 -3.85 -0.05
N LYS A 85 -10.05 -3.58 0.29
CA LYS A 85 -10.53 -3.75 1.67
C LYS A 85 -11.24 -5.08 1.80
N ASN A 86 -10.75 -5.93 2.71
CA ASN A 86 -11.42 -7.15 3.13
C ASN A 86 -12.50 -6.75 4.14
N ARG A 87 -13.77 -6.74 3.70
CA ARG A 87 -14.91 -6.55 4.60
C ARG A 87 -15.39 -7.91 5.07
N GLU A 88 -15.37 -8.12 6.39
CA GLU A 88 -16.10 -9.21 7.01
C GLU A 88 -17.60 -8.94 6.81
N VAL A 89 -18.28 -9.87 6.15
CA VAL A 89 -19.73 -9.82 5.94
C VAL A 89 -20.30 -10.78 6.97
N GLY A 90 -20.88 -10.22 8.03
CA GLY A 90 -21.60 -10.94 9.08
C GLY A 90 -22.90 -11.53 8.57
#